data_AF-A0A1X1IXA9-F1
#
_entry.id   AF-A0A1X1IXA9-F1
#
_cell.length_a   1.000
_cell.length_b   1.000
_cell.length_c   1.000
_cell.angle_alpha   90.00
_cell.angle_beta   90.00
_cell.angle_gamma   90.00
#
_symmetry.space_group_name_H-M   'P 1'
#
loop_
_entity.id
_entity.type
_entity.pdbx_description
1 polymer ?
#
loop_
_entity_poly.entity_id
_entity_poly.type
_entity_poly.pdbx_seq_one_letter_code
_entity_poly.pdbx_strand_id
1 'polypeptide(L)'
;MENKIVYRLVTIADYEREAVFLGEMHYKGWKLRKVSYSILLFVVKYTFEKCQPEQVSYQLDFYPMEKSERASYLQLFKDCGWEHITDFNSFSYFRKAHSEIESDAEFEIYNDATNKLDMVNRILRLRLVPSLLLLAIHIPFLFILLSRSNTFDLWKFLVVGIDIFLSLILLLIVVYISWKL
;
A
#
# COMPACT_ATOMS: atom_id res chain seq x y z
N MET A 1 -5.67 -14.33 -24.11
CA MET A 1 -4.77 -14.34 -22.94
C MET A 1 -5.63 -14.59 -21.71
N GLU A 2 -5.33 -15.66 -20.96
CA GLU A 2 -6.09 -16.05 -19.77
C GLU A 2 -5.69 -15.14 -18.60
N ASN A 3 -6.68 -14.52 -17.96
CA ASN A 3 -6.48 -13.61 -16.84
C ASN A 3 -7.10 -14.17 -15.56
N LYS A 4 -6.42 -13.97 -14.43
CA LYS A 4 -6.90 -14.36 -13.10
C LYS A 4 -7.00 -13.14 -12.20
N ILE A 5 -8.10 -13.03 -11.45
CA ILE A 5 -8.32 -11.95 -10.50
C ILE A 5 -8.29 -12.53 -9.09
N VAL A 6 -7.54 -11.89 -8.20
CA VAL A 6 -7.49 -12.23 -6.78
C VAL A 6 -7.75 -10.98 -5.95
N TYR A 7 -8.56 -11.10 -4.91
CA TYR A 7 -8.85 -10.04 -3.96
C TYR A 7 -8.19 -10.37 -2.63
N ARG A 8 -7.47 -9.42 -2.02
CA ARG A 8 -6.91 -9.57 -0.67
C ARG A 8 -7.08 -8.28 0.12
N LEU A 9 -7.31 -8.46 1.41
CA LEU A 9 -7.22 -7.39 2.39
C LEU A 9 -5.74 -7.28 2.80
N VAL A 10 -5.02 -6.36 2.18
CA VAL A 10 -3.63 -6.03 2.54
C VAL A 10 -3.54 -4.57 2.93
N THR A 11 -2.67 -4.28 3.89
CA THR A 11 -2.35 -2.90 4.27
C THR A 11 -0.95 -2.56 3.77
N ILE A 12 -0.60 -1.29 3.86
CA ILE A 12 0.73 -0.79 3.50
C ILE A 12 1.84 -1.51 4.28
N ALA A 13 1.56 -1.93 5.52
CA ALA A 13 2.50 -2.67 6.36
C ALA A 13 2.64 -4.16 5.97
N ASP A 14 1.90 -4.64 4.97
CA ASP A 14 1.97 -6.03 4.49
C ASP A 14 2.88 -6.17 3.25
N TYR A 15 3.59 -5.13 2.84
CA TYR A 15 4.32 -5.08 1.56
C TYR A 15 5.31 -6.24 1.36
N GLU A 16 6.03 -6.68 2.40
CA GLU A 16 6.92 -7.84 2.31
C GLU A 16 6.15 -9.15 2.05
N ARG A 17 5.04 -9.35 2.76
CA ARG A 17 4.18 -10.54 2.58
C ARG A 17 3.45 -10.50 1.24
N GLU A 18 3.16 -9.30 0.75
CA GLU A 18 2.61 -9.08 -0.57
C GLU A 18 3.63 -9.48 -1.65
N ALA A 19 4.89 -9.07 -1.54
CA ALA A 19 5.98 -9.51 -2.42
C ALA A 19 6.09 -11.05 -2.47
N VAL A 20 6.14 -11.71 -1.32
CA VAL A 20 6.19 -13.19 -1.25
C VAL A 20 5.01 -13.82 -1.98
N PHE A 21 3.79 -13.34 -1.73
CA PHE A 21 2.59 -13.83 -2.41
C PHE A 21 2.65 -13.67 -3.93
N LEU A 22 3.18 -12.55 -4.43
CA LEU A 22 3.34 -12.33 -5.86
C LEU A 22 4.34 -13.30 -6.50
N GLY A 23 5.44 -13.60 -5.79
CA GLY A 23 6.41 -14.62 -6.19
C GLY A 23 5.78 -16.02 -6.26
N GLU A 24 5.01 -16.42 -5.25
CA GLU A 24 4.29 -17.70 -5.25
C GLU A 24 3.28 -17.82 -6.40
N MET A 25 2.61 -16.72 -6.75
CA MET A 25 1.67 -16.69 -7.87
C MET A 25 2.41 -16.85 -9.21
N HIS A 26 3.57 -16.20 -9.36
CA HIS A 26 4.39 -16.33 -10.56
C HIS A 26 4.94 -17.75 -10.72
N TYR A 27 5.38 -18.37 -9.63
CA TYR A 27 5.80 -19.78 -9.62
C TYR A 27 4.66 -20.73 -10.07
N LYS A 28 3.40 -20.35 -9.81
CA LYS A 28 2.21 -21.08 -10.29
C LYS A 28 1.81 -20.72 -11.74
N GLY A 29 2.63 -19.96 -12.45
CA GLY A 29 2.36 -19.51 -13.82
C GLY A 29 1.42 -18.31 -13.92
N TRP A 30 1.33 -17.48 -12.88
CA TRP A 30 0.50 -16.27 -12.85
C TRP A 30 1.37 -15.02 -12.63
N LYS A 31 1.70 -14.32 -13.71
CA LYS A 31 2.46 -13.06 -13.68
C LYS A 31 1.54 -11.90 -13.30
N LEU A 32 1.97 -11.06 -12.37
CA LEU A 32 1.25 -9.84 -12.02
C LEU A 32 1.21 -8.88 -13.23
N ARG A 33 0.02 -8.37 -13.56
CA ARG A 33 -0.20 -7.38 -14.62
C ARG A 33 -0.63 -6.03 -14.09
N LYS A 34 -1.52 -6.01 -13.10
CA LYS A 34 -2.08 -4.77 -12.55
C LYS A 34 -2.54 -4.96 -11.12
N VAL A 35 -2.34 -3.92 -10.30
CA VAL A 35 -2.94 -3.79 -8.97
C VAL A 35 -3.90 -2.61 -8.99
N SER A 36 -5.05 -2.75 -8.33
CA SER A 36 -6.06 -1.69 -8.24
C SER A 36 -6.87 -1.83 -6.96
N TYR A 37 -7.49 -0.73 -6.50
CA TYR A 37 -8.37 -0.78 -5.35
C TYR A 37 -9.82 -1.02 -5.79
N SER A 38 -10.50 -1.98 -5.17
CA SER A 38 -11.93 -2.19 -5.38
C SER A 38 -12.70 -1.42 -4.31
N ILE A 39 -13.30 -0.29 -4.69
CA ILE A 39 -14.11 0.55 -3.78
C ILE A 39 -15.29 -0.25 -3.22
N LEU A 40 -15.94 -1.07 -4.05
CA LEU A 40 -17.11 -1.86 -3.64
C LEU A 40 -16.81 -2.86 -2.52
N LEU A 41 -15.64 -3.51 -2.58
CA LEU A 41 -15.26 -4.56 -1.64
C LEU A 41 -14.23 -4.06 -0.60
N PHE A 42 -13.81 -2.80 -0.68
CA PHE A 42 -12.77 -2.20 0.16
C PHE A 42 -11.49 -3.05 0.29
N VAL A 43 -11.08 -3.69 -0.82
CA VAL A 43 -9.94 -4.60 -0.88
C VAL A 43 -9.06 -4.34 -2.09
N VAL A 44 -7.81 -4.79 -2.02
CA VAL A 44 -6.87 -4.73 -3.14
C VAL A 44 -7.20 -5.85 -4.13
N LYS A 45 -7.34 -5.46 -5.39
CA LYS A 45 -7.59 -6.33 -6.54
C LYS A 45 -6.31 -6.49 -7.34
N TYR A 46 -5.83 -7.72 -7.42
CA TYR A 46 -4.72 -8.14 -8.25
C TYR A 46 -5.25 -8.75 -9.54
N THR A 47 -4.71 -8.31 -10.66
CA THR A 47 -4.96 -8.89 -11.98
C THR A 47 -3.68 -9.55 -12.45
N PHE A 48 -3.75 -10.86 -12.66
CA PHE A 48 -2.68 -11.69 -13.16
C PHE A 48 -2.96 -12.14 -14.59
N GLU A 49 -1.90 -12.42 -15.31
CA GLU A 49 -1.89 -12.98 -16.65
C GLU A 49 -1.15 -14.31 -16.63
N LYS A 50 -1.62 -15.28 -17.41
CA LYS A 50 -0.97 -16.59 -17.50
C LYS A 50 0.41 -16.47 -18.15
N CYS A 51 1.42 -17.03 -17.49
CA CYS A 51 2.81 -17.07 -17.95
C CYS A 51 3.39 -18.48 -17.78
N GLN A 52 4.59 -18.70 -18.31
CA GLN A 52 5.35 -19.90 -17.94
C GLN A 52 5.71 -19.82 -16.45
N PRO A 53 5.57 -20.92 -15.69
CA PRO A 53 6.08 -21.01 -14.33
C PRO A 53 7.57 -20.67 -14.29
N GLU A 54 7.91 -19.64 -13.52
CA GLU A 54 9.27 -19.16 -13.37
C GLU A 54 9.51 -18.73 -11.92
N GLN A 55 10.72 -18.96 -11.42
CA GLN A 55 11.13 -18.48 -10.11
C GLN A 55 11.53 -17.01 -10.24
N VAL A 56 10.67 -16.14 -9.73
CA VAL A 56 10.82 -14.68 -9.84
C VAL A 56 10.64 -14.06 -8.47
N SER A 57 11.55 -13.17 -8.11
CA SER A 57 11.47 -12.37 -6.88
C SER A 57 10.68 -11.09 -7.17
N TYR A 58 9.71 -10.79 -6.33
CA TYR A 58 8.97 -9.54 -6.37
C TYR A 58 9.41 -8.64 -5.23
N GLN A 59 9.52 -7.35 -5.50
CA GLN A 59 9.75 -6.34 -4.47
C GLN A 59 8.92 -5.09 -4.71
N LEU A 60 8.54 -4.46 -3.59
CA LEU A 60 7.73 -3.27 -3.56
C LEU A 60 8.57 -2.17 -2.93
N ASP A 61 8.78 -1.09 -3.68
CA ASP A 61 9.48 0.09 -3.17
C ASP A 61 8.50 1.24 -2.94
N PHE A 62 8.58 1.89 -1.77
CA PHE A 62 7.80 3.09 -1.48
C PHE A 62 8.63 4.34 -1.75
N TYR A 63 8.47 4.90 -2.95
CA TYR A 63 9.02 6.20 -3.26
C TYR A 63 7.96 7.09 -3.93
N PRO A 64 7.32 8.00 -3.17
CA PRO A 64 6.44 9.01 -3.74
C PRO A 64 7.29 10.08 -4.47
N MET A 65 7.62 9.81 -5.73
CA MET A 65 8.42 10.70 -6.59
C MET A 65 7.62 11.79 -7.26
N GLU A 66 8.29 12.91 -7.55
CA GLU A 66 7.85 13.84 -8.57
C GLU A 66 7.97 13.22 -9.97
N LYS A 67 7.11 13.66 -10.90
CA LYS A 67 7.07 13.09 -12.26
C LYS A 67 8.40 13.24 -13.02
N SER A 68 9.17 14.28 -12.71
CA SER A 68 10.49 14.60 -13.29
C SER A 68 11.56 13.56 -12.94
N GLU A 69 11.53 13.00 -11.73
CA GLU A 69 12.56 12.08 -11.23
C GLU A 69 12.27 10.62 -11.61
N ARG A 70 11.01 10.32 -11.99
CA ARG A 70 10.54 8.96 -12.24
C ARG A 70 11.34 8.23 -13.34
N ALA A 71 11.78 8.92 -14.37
CA ALA A 71 12.54 8.30 -15.45
C ALA A 71 13.91 7.81 -14.96
N SER A 72 14.65 8.67 -14.26
CA SER A 72 15.96 8.35 -13.69
C SER A 72 15.88 7.24 -12.64
N TYR A 73 14.82 7.25 -11.83
CA TYR A 73 14.55 6.20 -10.86
C TYR A 73 14.30 4.84 -11.52
N LEU A 74 13.36 4.75 -12.47
CA LEU A 74 13.09 3.48 -13.15
C LEU A 74 14.32 2.97 -13.92
N GLN A 75 15.14 3.88 -14.44
CA GLN A 75 16.39 3.52 -15.09
C GLN A 75 17.38 2.88 -14.11
N LEU A 76 17.55 3.44 -12.91
CA LEU A 76 18.40 2.86 -11.86
C LEU A 76 18.01 1.42 -11.54
N PHE A 77 16.71 1.15 -11.37
CA PHE A 77 16.21 -0.20 -11.12
C PHE A 77 16.47 -1.14 -12.29
N LYS A 78 16.23 -0.65 -13.51
CA LYS A 78 16.47 -1.41 -14.73
C LYS A 78 17.94 -1.79 -14.89
N ASP A 79 18.86 -0.88 -14.57
CA ASP A 79 20.30 -1.12 -14.64
C ASP A 79 20.74 -2.18 -13.62
N CYS A 80 20.01 -2.34 -12.50
CA CYS A 80 20.19 -3.42 -11.52
C CYS A 80 19.45 -4.73 -11.85
N GLY A 81 18.83 -4.84 -13.03
CA GLY A 81 18.08 -6.02 -13.47
C GLY A 81 16.63 -6.10 -12.97
N TRP A 82 16.10 -5.04 -12.36
CA TRP A 82 14.70 -5.00 -11.93
C TRP A 82 13.79 -4.48 -13.04
N GLU A 83 12.74 -5.24 -13.33
CA GLU A 83 11.69 -4.82 -14.26
C GLU A 83 10.50 -4.23 -13.50
N HIS A 84 10.13 -3.00 -13.86
CA HIS A 84 8.93 -2.34 -13.35
C HIS A 84 7.67 -2.93 -13.97
N ILE A 85 6.67 -3.19 -13.14
CA ILE A 85 5.39 -3.79 -13.56
C ILE A 85 4.26 -2.76 -13.51
N THR A 86 4.08 -2.15 -12.35
CA THR A 86 2.95 -1.26 -12.09
C THR A 86 3.20 -0.41 -10.86
N ASP A 87 2.42 0.64 -10.71
CA ASP A 87 2.42 1.48 -9.52
C ASP A 87 1.05 1.41 -8.86
N PHE A 88 1.03 1.21 -7.55
CA PHE A 88 -0.20 1.21 -6.78
C PHE A 88 0.05 1.79 -5.39
N ASN A 89 -0.79 2.75 -5.00
CA ASN A 89 -0.77 3.31 -3.66
C ASN A 89 0.63 3.84 -3.25
N SER A 90 1.31 4.56 -4.14
CA SER A 90 2.70 5.06 -3.99
C SER A 90 3.79 4.00 -3.84
N PHE A 91 3.47 2.72 -4.06
CA PHE A 91 4.45 1.66 -4.25
C PHE A 91 4.68 1.41 -5.73
N SER A 92 5.95 1.24 -6.09
CA SER A 92 6.37 0.71 -7.39
C SER A 92 6.67 -0.78 -7.24
N TYR A 93 6.07 -1.57 -8.12
CA TYR A 93 6.16 -3.02 -8.09
C TYR A 93 7.22 -3.45 -9.09
N PHE A 94 8.25 -4.11 -8.59
CA PHE A 94 9.37 -4.61 -9.36
C PHE A 94 9.44 -6.13 -9.31
N ARG A 95 10.03 -6.71 -10.35
CA ARG A 95 10.39 -8.12 -10.38
C ARG A 95 11.79 -8.32 -10.93
N LYS A 96 12.44 -9.39 -10.50
CA LYS A 96 13.74 -9.83 -11.03
C LYS A 96 13.74 -11.37 -11.10
N ALA A 97 14.20 -11.92 -12.22
CA ALA A 97 14.29 -13.36 -12.41
C ALA A 97 15.41 -13.93 -11.53
N HIS A 98 15.20 -15.09 -10.90
CA HIS A 98 16.20 -15.66 -9.99
C HIS A 98 17.53 -16.01 -10.69
N SER A 99 17.47 -16.29 -11.99
CA SER A 99 18.65 -16.56 -12.83
C SER A 99 19.57 -15.35 -13.03
N GLU A 100 19.06 -14.14 -12.79
CA GLU A 100 19.81 -12.87 -12.93
C GLU A 100 20.31 -12.34 -11.58
N ILE A 101 20.20 -13.16 -10.52
CA ILE A 101 20.61 -12.77 -9.17
C ILE A 101 21.93 -13.48 -8.83
N GLU A 102 23.03 -12.72 -8.80
CA GLU A 102 24.37 -13.27 -8.55
C GLU A 102 24.68 -13.46 -7.05
N SER A 103 23.93 -12.82 -6.14
CA SER A 103 24.09 -12.99 -4.69
C SER A 103 22.85 -12.59 -3.89
N ASP A 104 22.72 -13.10 -2.65
CA ASP A 104 21.65 -12.73 -1.71
C ASP A 104 21.56 -11.21 -1.44
N ALA A 105 22.66 -10.47 -1.62
CA ALA A 105 22.71 -9.01 -1.47
C ALA A 105 22.02 -8.25 -2.62
N GLU A 106 21.82 -8.88 -3.79
CA GLU A 106 21.06 -8.30 -4.91
C GLU A 106 19.55 -8.61 -4.83
N PHE A 107 19.13 -9.47 -3.89
CA PHE A 107 17.71 -9.77 -3.72
C PHE A 107 16.93 -8.57 -3.20
N GLU A 108 17.53 -7.73 -2.35
CA GLU A 108 16.84 -6.64 -1.68
C GLU A 108 17.25 -5.27 -2.22
N ILE A 109 16.27 -4.53 -2.73
CA ILE A 109 16.37 -3.08 -3.01
C ILE A 109 16.89 -2.33 -1.77
N TYR A 110 16.59 -2.85 -0.57
CA TYR A 110 17.04 -2.33 0.70
C TYR A 110 17.86 -3.36 1.48
N ASN A 111 19.18 -3.34 1.30
CA ASN A 111 20.09 -4.26 1.99
C ASN A 111 20.44 -3.84 3.43
N ASP A 112 20.00 -2.66 3.90
CA ASP A 112 20.25 -2.18 5.27
C ASP A 112 18.94 -1.84 6.00
N ALA A 113 18.86 -2.23 7.28
CA ALA A 113 17.74 -1.96 8.17
C ALA A 113 17.46 -0.46 8.29
N THR A 114 18.49 0.37 8.18
CA THR A 114 18.38 1.84 8.19
C THR A 114 17.53 2.35 7.03
N ASN A 115 17.72 1.81 5.82
CA ASN A 115 16.96 2.23 4.64
C ASN A 115 15.49 1.77 4.71
N LYS A 116 15.24 0.57 5.26
CA LYS A 116 13.86 0.10 5.53
C LYS A 116 13.17 1.01 6.55
N LEU A 117 13.85 1.37 7.64
CA LEU A 117 13.32 2.29 8.66
C LEU A 117 13.01 3.67 8.08
N ASP A 118 13.85 4.20 7.18
CA ASP A 118 13.59 5.47 6.52
C ASP A 118 12.36 5.42 5.60
N MET A 119 12.20 4.32 4.85
CA MET A 119 11.00 4.08 4.06
C MET A 119 9.74 4.03 4.94
N VAL A 120 9.78 3.25 6.03
CA VAL A 120 8.71 3.17 7.04
C VAL A 120 8.38 4.56 7.62
N ASN A 121 9.38 5.30 8.07
CA ASN A 121 9.21 6.63 8.64
C ASN A 121 8.63 7.62 7.62
N ARG A 122 8.95 7.46 6.33
CA ARG A 122 8.36 8.26 5.25
C ARG A 122 6.89 7.91 5.02
N ILE A 123 6.52 6.62 5.02
CA ILE A 123 5.12 6.17 4.95
C ILE A 123 4.32 6.74 6.11
N LEU A 124 4.84 6.61 7.33
CA LEU A 124 4.20 7.12 8.54
C LEU A 124 4.02 8.63 8.44
N ARG A 125 5.07 9.41 8.16
CA ARG A 125 4.95 10.87 8.06
C ARG A 125 3.96 11.33 6.98
N LEU A 126 3.96 10.71 5.80
CA LEU A 126 3.11 11.14 4.69
C LEU A 126 1.65 10.72 4.83
N ARG A 127 1.34 9.69 5.63
CA ARG A 127 -0.03 9.13 5.69
C ARG A 127 -0.64 9.22 7.07
N LEU A 128 0.13 8.90 8.10
CA LEU A 128 -0.35 8.92 9.47
C LEU A 128 -0.55 10.35 9.97
N VAL A 129 0.45 11.22 9.84
CA VAL A 129 0.38 12.59 10.36
C VAL A 129 -0.79 13.39 9.78
N PRO A 130 -1.04 13.42 8.45
CA PRO A 130 -2.20 14.10 7.89
C PRO A 130 -3.53 13.51 8.37
N SER A 131 -3.63 12.18 8.50
CA SER A 131 -4.86 11.53 8.98
C SER A 131 -5.19 11.90 10.42
N LEU A 132 -4.19 11.96 11.30
CA LEU A 132 -4.35 12.37 12.69
C LEU A 132 -4.70 13.86 12.81
N LEU A 133 -4.10 14.72 11.99
CA LEU A 133 -4.42 16.14 11.95
C LEU A 133 -5.86 16.39 11.49
N LEU A 134 -6.30 15.67 10.44
CA LEU A 134 -7.69 15.73 9.99
C LEU A 134 -8.64 15.29 11.09
N LEU A 135 -8.37 14.18 11.76
CA LEU A 135 -9.17 13.70 12.89
C LEU A 135 -9.24 14.75 14.02
N ALA A 136 -8.10 15.35 14.35
CA ALA A 136 -8.00 16.39 15.39
C ALA A 136 -8.78 17.68 15.04
N ILE A 137 -8.91 18.03 13.75
CA ILE A 137 -9.73 19.16 13.29
C ILE A 137 -11.22 18.77 13.21
N HIS A 138 -11.52 17.55 12.80
CA HIS A 138 -12.89 17.06 12.66
C HIS A 138 -13.64 17.01 13.98
N ILE A 139 -13.01 16.54 15.06
CA ILE A 139 -13.62 16.41 16.39
C ILE A 139 -14.21 17.76 16.91
N PRO A 140 -13.45 18.87 16.99
CA PRO A 140 -13.98 20.16 17.43
C PRO A 140 -14.97 20.76 16.42
N PHE A 141 -14.80 20.52 15.12
CA PHE A 141 -15.76 20.96 14.11
C PHE A 141 -17.14 20.32 14.29
N LEU A 142 -17.19 19.01 14.53
CA LEU A 142 -18.42 18.30 14.89
C LEU A 142 -19.03 18.86 16.16
N PHE A 143 -18.22 19.10 17.19
CA PHE A 143 -18.71 19.66 18.46
C PHE A 143 -19.39 21.03 18.26
N ILE A 144 -18.78 21.93 17.47
CA ILE A 144 -19.35 23.25 17.13
C ILE A 144 -20.66 23.10 16.34
N LEU A 145 -20.72 22.15 15.41
CA LEU A 145 -21.91 21.92 14.59
C LEU A 145 -23.10 21.44 15.43
N LEU A 146 -22.83 20.59 16.43
CA LEU A 146 -23.83 20.06 17.36
C LEU A 146 -24.30 21.13 18.35
N SER A 147 -23.39 21.98 18.85
CA SER A 147 -23.72 23.04 19.82
C SER A 147 -24.54 24.18 19.24
N ARG A 148 -24.61 24.33 17.91
CA ARG A 148 -25.31 25.44 17.24
C ARG A 148 -26.83 25.28 17.19
N SER A 149 -27.36 24.12 17.59
CA SER A 149 -28.80 23.83 17.55
C SER A 149 -29.33 23.37 18.90
N ASN A 150 -30.44 23.97 19.37
CA ASN A 150 -31.06 23.65 20.65
C ASN A 150 -31.85 22.32 20.68
N THR A 151 -32.00 21.65 19.54
CA THR A 151 -32.72 20.37 19.43
C THR A 151 -31.80 19.27 18.97
N PHE A 152 -31.57 18.28 19.83
CA PHE A 152 -30.82 17.07 19.48
C PHE A 152 -31.82 16.02 18.96
N ASP A 153 -32.04 16.00 17.64
CA ASP A 153 -32.94 15.04 17.00
C ASP A 153 -32.24 13.70 16.71
N LEU A 154 -33.04 12.69 16.36
CA LEU A 154 -32.54 11.34 16.02
C LEU A 154 -31.52 11.37 14.87
N TRP A 155 -31.68 12.30 13.91
CA TRP A 155 -30.78 12.42 12.77
C TRP A 155 -29.37 12.83 13.21
N LYS A 156 -29.26 13.82 14.10
CA LYS A 156 -27.97 14.23 14.67
C LYS A 156 -27.32 13.13 15.48
N PHE A 157 -28.09 12.37 16.27
CA PHE A 157 -27.56 11.22 16.99
C PHE A 157 -26.97 10.17 16.03
N LEU A 158 -27.68 9.83 14.95
CA LEU A 158 -27.23 8.87 13.96
C LEU A 158 -25.97 9.34 13.23
N VAL A 159 -25.93 10.61 12.81
CA VAL A 159 -24.75 11.19 12.14
C VAL A 159 -23.53 11.17 13.05
N VAL A 160 -23.67 11.57 14.31
CA VAL A 160 -22.57 11.53 15.29
C VAL A 160 -22.13 10.11 15.59
N GLY A 161 -23.08 9.18 15.74
CA GLY A 161 -22.77 7.77 15.97
C GLY A 161 -21.97 7.16 14.82
N ILE A 162 -22.37 7.44 13.57
CA ILE A 162 -21.64 6.99 12.37
C ILE A 162 -20.25 7.62 12.33
N ASP A 163 -20.13 8.92 12.59
CA ASP A 163 -18.84 9.61 12.56
C ASP A 163 -17.85 9.07 13.60
N ILE A 164 -18.30 8.87 14.85
CA ILE A 164 -17.49 8.26 15.91
C ILE A 164 -17.06 6.84 15.50
N PHE A 165 -17.99 6.05 14.95
CA PHE A 165 -17.69 4.70 14.50
C PHE A 165 -16.62 4.68 13.39
N LEU A 166 -16.75 5.55 12.38
CA LEU A 166 -15.75 5.67 11.30
C LEU A 166 -14.40 6.16 11.81
N SER A 167 -14.40 7.12 12.74
CA SER A 167 -13.19 7.64 13.39
C SER A 167 -12.46 6.57 14.20
N LEU A 168 -13.20 5.72 14.92
CA LEU A 168 -12.63 4.57 15.64
C LEU A 168 -12.04 3.54 14.68
N ILE A 169 -12.71 3.24 13.57
CA ILE A 169 -12.16 2.34 12.54
C ILE A 169 -10.85 2.90 11.98
N LEU A 170 -10.81 4.19 11.65
CA LEU A 170 -9.59 4.83 11.16
C LEU A 170 -8.45 4.75 12.18
N LEU A 171 -8.75 5.00 13.46
CA LEU A 171 -7.79 4.89 14.54
C LEU A 171 -7.25 3.46 14.67
N LEU A 172 -8.11 2.44 14.60
CA LEU A 172 -7.69 1.03 14.65
C LEU A 172 -6.79 0.66 13.47
N ILE A 173 -7.12 1.12 12.25
CA ILE A 173 -6.28 0.92 11.07
C ILE A 173 -4.90 1.56 11.27
N VAL A 174 -4.88 2.80 11.76
CA VAL A 174 -3.65 3.54 12.09
C VAL A 174 -2.81 2.79 13.13
N VAL A 175 -3.42 2.31 14.21
CA VAL A 175 -2.73 1.58 15.28
C VAL A 175 -2.19 0.25 14.75
N TYR A 176 -2.98 -0.48 13.97
CA TYR A 176 -2.55 -1.74 13.35
C TYR A 176 -1.37 -1.55 12.40
N ILE A 177 -1.43 -0.52 11.55
CA ILE A 177 -0.35 -0.16 10.64
C ILE A 177 0.91 0.19 11.44
N SER A 178 0.78 1.04 12.48
CA SER A 178 1.90 1.49 13.32
C SER A 178 2.51 0.39 14.18
N TRP A 179 1.73 -0.62 14.59
CA TRP A 179 2.22 -1.77 15.36
C TRP A 179 3.12 -2.69 14.53
N LYS A 180 2.94 -2.68 13.22
CA LYS A 180 3.51 -3.67 12.31
C LYS A 180 4.66 -3.13 11.47
N LEU A 181 4.71 -1.81 11.31
CA LEU A 181 5.85 -1.06 10.80
C LEU A 181 6.91 -0.93 11.90
#